data_AF-A0A7N2MH98-F1
#
_entry.id   AF-A0A7N2MH98-F1
#
_cell.length_a   1.000
_cell.length_b   1.000
_cell.length_c   1.000
_cell.angle_alpha   90.00
_cell.angle_beta   90.00
_cell.angle_gamma   90.00
#
_symmetry.space_group_name_H-M   'P 1'
#
loop_
_entity.id
_entity.type
_entity.pdbx_description
1 polymer ?
#
loop_
_entity_poly.entity_id
_entity_poly.type
_entity_poly.pdbx_seq_one_letter_code
_entity_poly.pdbx_strand_id
1 'polypeptide(L)'
;MRKTVGPDDQSITFPMLHLAVTLYNLKRDEEAEQLALEVLHIREKAFGKDCLPVGEALDCLVSIQTRLGNDDGELLELLKRIDCCIAIARARARARAIAIHPPSPNF
;
A
#
# COMPACT_ATOMS: atom_id res chain seq x y z
N MET A 1 -21.12 -0.48 20.90
CA MET A 1 -21.67 -0.40 19.52
C MET A 1 -20.68 -1.08 18.58
N ARG A 2 -21.02 -2.24 18.02
CA ARG A 2 -20.17 -2.95 17.04
C ARG A 2 -20.50 -2.33 15.68
N LYS A 3 -19.60 -1.52 15.12
CA LYS A 3 -19.73 -1.09 13.72
C LYS A 3 -19.71 -2.36 12.88
N THR A 4 -20.79 -2.61 12.15
CA THR A 4 -20.83 -3.62 11.10
C THR A 4 -19.90 -3.15 9.99
N VAL A 5 -18.66 -3.65 10.05
CA VAL A 5 -17.62 -3.43 9.06
C VAL A 5 -18.06 -4.23 7.83
N GLY A 6 -18.52 -3.54 6.78
CA GLY A 6 -18.85 -4.19 5.52
C GLY A 6 -17.58 -4.77 4.88
N PRO A 7 -17.69 -5.77 3.99
CA PRO A 7 -16.54 -6.34 3.28
C PRO A 7 -15.77 -5.31 2.42
N ASP A 8 -16.36 -4.15 2.11
CA ASP A 8 -15.70 -3.02 1.44
C ASP A 8 -15.09 -1.97 2.40
N ASP A 9 -15.15 -2.16 3.72
CA ASP A 9 -14.57 -1.19 4.65
C ASP A 9 -13.04 -1.30 4.64
N GLN A 10 -12.40 -0.30 4.03
CA GLN A 10 -10.94 -0.17 3.93
C GLN A 10 -10.18 -0.44 5.23
N SER A 11 -10.79 -0.26 6.40
CA SER A 11 -10.14 -0.53 7.69
C SER A 11 -9.82 -2.00 7.91
N ILE A 12 -10.55 -2.93 7.28
CA ILE A 12 -10.27 -4.37 7.36
C ILE A 12 -9.02 -4.76 6.55
N THR A 13 -8.60 -3.93 5.61
CA THR A 13 -7.42 -4.21 4.78
C THR A 13 -6.11 -4.18 5.58
N PHE A 14 -6.06 -3.49 6.72
CA PHE A 14 -4.89 -3.48 7.60
C PHE A 14 -4.63 -4.86 8.23
N PRO A 15 -5.58 -5.47 8.96
CA PRO A 15 -5.38 -6.83 9.47
C PRO A 15 -5.24 -7.88 8.36
N MET A 16 -5.89 -7.70 7.20
CA MET A 16 -5.69 -8.59 6.05
C MET A 16 -4.25 -8.54 5.52
N LEU A 17 -3.65 -7.34 5.39
CA LEU A 17 -2.26 -7.21 4.95
C LEU A 17 -1.30 -7.85 5.96
N HIS A 18 -1.54 -7.68 7.26
CA HIS A 18 -0.75 -8.35 8.29
C HIS A 18 -0.87 -9.88 8.22
N LEU A 19 -2.07 -10.40 7.90
CA LEU A 19 -2.26 -11.82 7.65
C LEU A 19 -1.49 -12.28 6.42
N ALA A 20 -1.47 -11.51 5.32
CA ALA A 20 -0.67 -11.82 4.14
C ALA A 20 0.83 -11.92 4.47
N VAL A 21 1.36 -10.95 5.23
CA VAL A 21 2.74 -10.99 5.74
C VAL A 21 2.98 -12.21 6.63
N THR A 22 2.01 -12.58 7.47
CA THR A 22 2.11 -13.78 8.32
C THR A 22 2.14 -15.05 7.48
N LEU A 23 1.28 -15.18 6.47
CA LEU A 23 1.25 -16.30 5.54
C LEU A 23 2.57 -16.41 4.77
N TYR A 24 3.10 -15.28 4.30
CA TYR A 24 4.43 -15.18 3.70
C TYR A 24 5.51 -15.69 4.66
N ASN A 25 5.51 -15.29 5.93
CA ASN A 25 6.48 -15.80 6.90
C ASN A 25 6.32 -17.31 7.18
N LEU A 26 5.12 -17.85 7.00
CA LEU A 26 4.81 -19.27 7.11
C LEU A 26 5.07 -20.05 5.80
N LYS A 27 5.66 -19.43 4.77
CA LYS A 27 5.93 -20.04 3.45
C LYS A 27 4.66 -20.51 2.71
N ARG A 28 3.52 -19.88 3.00
CA ARG A 28 2.25 -20.08 2.30
C ARG A 28 2.10 -18.97 1.27
N ASP A 29 2.95 -19.01 0.26
CA ASP A 29 3.21 -17.85 -0.61
C ASP A 29 2.06 -17.55 -1.56
N GLU A 30 1.39 -18.58 -2.07
CA GLU A 30 0.23 -18.44 -2.95
C GLU A 30 -0.96 -17.84 -2.19
N GLU A 31 -1.18 -18.26 -0.95
CA GLU A 31 -2.24 -17.68 -0.10
C GLU A 31 -1.91 -16.25 0.32
N ALA A 32 -0.64 -15.97 0.60
CA ALA A 32 -0.16 -14.62 0.88
C ALA A 32 -0.38 -13.70 -0.33
N GLU A 33 -0.07 -14.17 -1.54
CA GLU A 33 -0.23 -13.41 -2.79
C GLU A 33 -1.69 -13.07 -3.02
N GLN A 34 -2.59 -14.07 -2.97
CA GLN A 34 -4.02 -13.85 -3.17
C GLN A 34 -4.58 -12.81 -2.19
N LEU A 35 -4.20 -12.91 -0.91
CA LEU A 35 -4.66 -11.98 0.11
C LEU A 35 -4.08 -10.56 -0.08
N ALA A 36 -2.81 -10.46 -0.48
CA ALA A 36 -2.19 -9.17 -0.77
C ALA A 36 -2.78 -8.50 -2.03
N LEU A 37 -3.15 -9.28 -3.06
CA LEU A 37 -3.87 -8.80 -4.25
C LEU A 37 -5.27 -8.28 -3.89
N GLU A 38 -6.00 -8.98 -3.03
CA GLU A 38 -7.32 -8.53 -2.54
C GLU A 38 -7.19 -7.21 -1.77
N VAL A 39 -6.22 -7.12 -0.86
CA VAL A 39 -5.91 -5.89 -0.14
C VAL A 39 -5.58 -4.75 -1.11
N LEU A 40 -4.74 -5.00 -2.11
CA LEU A 40 -4.39 -4.02 -3.13
C LEU A 40 -5.64 -3.50 -3.83
N HIS A 41 -6.52 -4.38 -4.29
CA HIS A 41 -7.74 -4.02 -5.00
C HIS A 41 -8.67 -3.12 -4.14
N ILE A 42 -8.90 -3.50 -2.88
CA ILE A 42 -9.76 -2.73 -1.97
C ILE A 42 -9.14 -1.36 -1.69
N ARG A 43 -7.83 -1.31 -1.42
CA ARG A 43 -7.12 -0.04 -1.14
C ARG A 43 -7.08 0.88 -2.36
N GLU A 44 -6.88 0.35 -3.56
CA GLU A 44 -6.93 1.14 -4.80
C GLU A 44 -8.31 1.77 -5.02
N LYS A 45 -9.38 0.99 -4.80
CA LYS A 45 -10.77 1.45 -4.92
C LYS A 45 -11.10 2.54 -3.89
N ALA A 46 -10.56 2.42 -2.67
CA ALA A 46 -10.86 3.33 -1.58
C ALA A 46 -10.02 4.62 -1.57
N PHE A 47 -8.73 4.53 -1.90
CA PHE A 47 -7.77 5.63 -1.74
C PHE A 47 -7.18 6.15 -3.07
N GLY A 48 -7.38 5.44 -4.18
CA GLY A 48 -6.70 5.69 -5.45
C GLY A 48 -5.40 4.90 -5.60
N LYS A 49 -4.87 4.83 -6.83
CA LYS A 49 -3.72 3.96 -7.18
C LYS A 49 -2.37 4.42 -6.64
N ASP A 50 -2.21 5.72 -6.36
CA ASP A 50 -0.93 6.33 -5.98
C ASP A 50 -1.00 6.93 -4.57
N CYS A 51 -1.12 6.06 -3.56
CA CYS A 51 -1.18 6.46 -2.15
C CYS A 51 -0.42 5.50 -1.24
N LEU A 52 -0.05 5.95 -0.04
CA LEU A 52 0.71 5.13 0.90
C LEU A 52 0.07 3.77 1.23
N PRO A 53 -1.24 3.66 1.52
CA PRO A 53 -1.85 2.35 1.77
C PRO A 53 -1.69 1.38 0.59
N VAL A 54 -1.77 1.86 -0.65
CA VAL A 54 -1.54 1.04 -1.84
C VAL A 54 -0.06 0.67 -1.98
N GLY A 55 0.86 1.60 -1.72
CA GLY A 55 2.30 1.33 -1.70
C GLY A 55 2.70 0.21 -0.74
N GLU A 56 2.12 0.17 0.47
CA GLU A 56 2.37 -0.91 1.43
C GLU A 56 1.91 -2.29 0.92
N ALA A 57 0.76 -2.35 0.23
CA ALA A 57 0.27 -3.61 -0.34
C ALA A 57 1.14 -4.07 -1.52
N LEU A 58 1.58 -3.14 -2.35
CA LEU A 58 2.50 -3.41 -3.46
C LEU A 58 3.86 -3.92 -2.97
N ASP A 59 4.41 -3.34 -1.91
CA ASP A 59 5.69 -3.77 -1.31
C ASP A 59 5.61 -5.22 -0.78
N CYS A 60 4.48 -5.56 -0.15
CA CYS A 60 4.19 -6.93 0.26
C CYS A 60 4.12 -7.88 -0.95
N LEU A 61 3.45 -7.48 -2.03
CA LEU A 61 3.35 -8.28 -3.25
C LEU A 61 4.70 -8.50 -3.91
N VAL A 62 5.54 -7.46 -4.03
CA VAL A 62 6.90 -7.58 -4.56
C VAL A 62 7.69 -8.62 -3.77
N SER A 63 7.62 -8.58 -2.44
CA SER A 63 8.30 -9.55 -1.57
C SER A 63 7.82 -10.98 -1.82
N ILE A 64 6.50 -11.18 -1.93
CA ILE A 64 5.88 -12.50 -2.18
C ILE A 64 6.28 -13.02 -3.57
N GLN A 65 6.08 -12.22 -4.61
CA GLN A 65 6.36 -12.60 -6.00
C GLN A 65 7.86 -12.83 -6.27
N THR A 66 8.75 -12.08 -5.61
CA THR A 66 10.20 -12.32 -5.68
C THR A 66 10.54 -13.74 -5.21
N ARG A 67 9.86 -14.25 -4.18
CA ARG A 67 10.08 -15.61 -3.69
C ARG A 67 9.45 -16.67 -4.59
N LEU A 68 8.28 -16.39 -5.16
CA LEU A 68 7.65 -17.27 -6.14
C LEU A 68 8.45 -17.37 -7.45
N GLY A 69 9.35 -16.41 -7.70
CA GLY A 69 10.20 -16.39 -8.89
C GLY A 69 9.46 -15.86 -10.13
N ASN A 70 8.53 -14.92 -9.93
CA ASN A 70 7.79 -14.29 -11.02
C ASN A 70 8.68 -13.36 -11.86
N ASP A 71 8.15 -12.91 -13.01
CA ASP A 71 8.85 -12.12 -14.02
C ASP A 71 9.36 -10.77 -13.48
N ASP A 72 10.66 -10.50 -13.70
CA ASP A 72 11.33 -9.26 -13.26
C ASP A 72 10.67 -7.98 -13.82
N GLY A 73 10.01 -8.07 -14.97
CA GLY A 73 9.29 -6.97 -15.59
C GLY A 73 8.03 -6.56 -14.83
N GLU A 74 7.27 -7.51 -14.30
CA GLU A 74 6.10 -7.23 -13.46
C GLU A 74 6.55 -6.59 -12.14
N LEU A 75 7.58 -7.13 -11.50
CA LEU A 75 8.18 -6.58 -10.28
C LEU A 75 8.67 -5.15 -10.47
N LEU A 76 9.33 -4.85 -11.61
CA LEU A 76 9.80 -3.51 -11.93
C LEU A 76 8.65 -2.51 -12.03
N GLU A 77 7.51 -2.92 -12.58
CA GLU A 77 6.33 -2.06 -12.67
C GLU A 77 5.72 -1.79 -11.29
N LEU A 78 5.65 -2.81 -10.42
CA LEU A 78 5.20 -2.65 -9.04
C LEU A 78 6.12 -1.69 -8.25
N LEU A 79 7.43 -1.80 -8.42
CA LEU A 79 8.42 -0.92 -7.77
C LEU A 79 8.27 0.54 -8.20
N LYS A 80 8.09 0.82 -9.50
CA LYS A 80 7.84 2.19 -9.98
C LYS A 80 6.58 2.80 -9.36
N ARG A 81 5.54 1.99 -9.16
CA ARG A 81 4.30 2.42 -8.52
C ARG A 81 4.50 2.73 -7.04
N ILE A 82 5.30 1.95 -6.33
CA ILE A 82 5.68 2.22 -4.93
C ILE A 82 6.39 3.58 -4.84
N ASP A 83 7.34 3.86 -5.74
CA ASP A 83 8.03 5.16 -5.79
C ASP A 83 7.07 6.33 -6.01
N CYS A 84 6.07 6.15 -6.89
CA CYS A 84 5.01 7.14 -7.10
C CYS A 84 4.20 7.42 -5.83
N CYS A 85 3.76 6.36 -5.13
CA CYS A 85 3.05 6.46 -3.85
C CYS A 85 3.85 7.26 -2.80
N ILE A 86 5.16 6.99 -2.69
CA ILE A 86 6.05 7.67 -1.74
C ILE A 86 6.26 9.14 -2.15
N ALA A 87 6.47 9.42 -3.43
CA ALA A 87 6.67 10.78 -3.94
C ALA A 87 5.46 11.67 -3.66
N ILE A 88 4.25 11.17 -3.94
CA ILE A 88 2.99 11.90 -3.67
C ILE A 88 2.81 12.14 -2.17
N ALA A 89 3.11 11.15 -1.34
CA ALA A 89 3.02 11.30 0.11
C ALA A 89 3.95 12.37 0.66
N ARG A 90 5.21 12.39 0.20
CA ARG A 90 6.20 13.42 0.54
C ARG A 90 5.74 14.80 0.09
N ALA A 91 5.21 14.92 -1.14
CA ALA A 91 4.68 16.19 -1.64
C ALA A 91 3.50 16.70 -0.80
N ARG A 92 2.56 15.83 -0.42
CA ARG A 92 1.44 16.17 0.46
C ARG A 92 1.90 16.59 1.86
N ALA A 93 2.87 15.87 2.44
CA ALA A 93 3.44 16.22 3.74
C ALA A 93 4.11 17.61 3.70
N ARG A 94 4.87 17.91 2.64
CA ARG A 94 5.49 19.22 2.44
C ARG A 94 4.46 20.33 2.28
N ALA A 95 3.42 20.13 1.47
CA ALA A 95 2.34 21.10 1.30
C ALA A 95 1.61 21.38 2.63
N ARG A 96 1.35 20.33 3.42
CA ARG A 96 0.74 20.46 4.74
C ARG A 96 1.63 21.23 5.73
N ALA A 97 2.94 21.00 5.70
CA ALA A 97 3.88 21.74 6.54
C ALA A 97 3.89 23.24 6.22
N ILE A 98 3.87 23.61 4.93
CA ILE A 98 3.77 25.01 4.48
C ILE A 98 2.44 25.65 4.89
N ALA A 99 1.34 24.91 4.85
CA ALA A 99 0.04 25.42 5.27
C ALA A 99 -0.04 25.71 6.78
N ILE A 100 0.65 24.91 7.61
CA ILE A 100 0.70 25.09 9.08
C ILE A 100 1.72 26.18 9.44
N HIS A 101 2.84 26.25 8.73
CA HIS A 101 3.91 27.23 8.93
C HIS A 101 4.20 27.95 7.61
N PRO A 102 3.39 28.95 7.23
CA PRO A 102 3.64 29.72 6.02
C PRO A 102 4.99 30.45 6.14
N PRO A 103 5.80 30.48 5.08
CA PRO A 103 7.06 31.22 5.10
C PRO A 103 6.78 32.69 5.39
N SER A 104 7.54 33.27 6.32
CA SER A 104 7.46 34.70 6.62
C SER A 104 7.71 35.50 5.34
N PRO A 105 6.89 36.52 5.03
CA PRO A 105 7.22 37.43 3.94
C PRO A 105 8.53 38.14 4.32
N ASN A 106 9.59 37.90 3.55
CA ASN A 106 10.85 38.61 3.71
C ASN A 106 10.57 40.13 3.56
N PHE A 107 10.93 40.91 4.59
CA PHE A 107 11.06 42.37 4.52
C PHE A 107 12.49 42.75 4.12
#